data_AF-A0A7C5ASL5-F1
#
_entry.id   AF-A0A7C5ASL5-F1
#
_cell.length_a   1.000
_cell.length_b   1.000
_cell.length_c   1.000
_cell.angle_alpha   90.00
_cell.angle_beta   90.00
_cell.angle_gamma   90.00
#
_symmetry.space_group_name_H-M   'P 1'
#
loop_
_entity.id
_entity.type
_entity.pdbx_description
1 polymer ?
#
loop_
_entity_poly.entity_id
_entity_poly.type
_entity_poly.pdbx_seq_one_letter_code
_entity_poly.pdbx_strand_id
1 'polypeptide(L)'
;MRGKDDETVMGHIEDAIRTYSSPSQLKITDMRVAVVCSNYDYPILRIDTNQGVYGLGEVRDAGHKEDALRFKSFLLGQNPCNIDMIFRTIKQFGSWGREGGGVSGIEVALWDLIGKVYGVPCYQFLGGKYRDRVRLYADTPAPEKRTPEGYAERVLGRKKMGLTFIKFDVGIHQFPQGEGYLVGSPSPYEYSIRFSQRRNARGLVGTQLTDKGVARFAEITAAVREAVGWEIPLAIDHFGPISIKDAIRIGRALEPYALAWLEDLMPWEDVEAN
;
A
#
# COMPACT_ATOMS: atom_id res chain seq x y z
N MET A 1 47.69 -5.44 53.86
CA MET A 1 46.48 -4.65 53.56
C MET A 1 46.69 -3.94 52.23
N ARG A 2 45.76 -4.12 51.29
CA ARG A 2 45.56 -3.40 50.01
C ARG A 2 46.65 -3.62 48.94
N GLY A 3 46.35 -3.95 47.68
CA GLY A 3 45.06 -4.07 46.99
C GLY A 3 45.15 -5.11 45.88
N LYS A 4 44.18 -6.03 45.88
CA LYS A 4 43.77 -6.85 44.74
C LYS A 4 42.73 -6.04 43.98
N ASP A 5 43.10 -5.04 43.19
CA ASP A 5 42.10 -4.22 42.49
C ASP A 5 42.54 -3.78 41.08
N ASP A 6 43.43 -4.53 40.40
CA ASP A 6 43.82 -4.24 39.01
C ASP A 6 43.33 -5.30 37.99
N GLU A 7 42.56 -6.30 38.41
CA GLU A 7 42.04 -7.36 37.52
C GLU A 7 40.63 -7.10 36.96
N THR A 8 40.05 -5.90 37.12
CA THR A 8 38.62 -5.69 36.82
C THR A 8 38.26 -4.54 35.89
N VAL A 9 39.09 -4.18 34.90
CA VAL A 9 38.58 -3.52 33.67
C VAL A 9 39.50 -3.80 32.46
N MET A 10 39.63 -5.05 32.04
CA MET A 10 40.10 -5.35 30.67
C MET A 10 38.91 -5.96 29.92
N GLY A 11 37.96 -5.12 29.50
CA GLY A 11 36.98 -5.54 28.50
C GLY A 11 37.78 -6.03 27.28
N HIS A 12 37.54 -7.26 26.84
CA HIS A 12 38.33 -7.85 25.77
C HIS A 12 38.17 -6.97 24.52
N ILE A 13 39.24 -6.77 23.74
CA ILE A 13 39.17 -6.05 22.45
C ILE A 13 38.04 -6.63 21.58
N GLU A 14 37.76 -7.92 21.72
CA GLU A 14 36.68 -8.66 21.08
C GLU A 14 35.27 -8.14 21.45
N ASP A 15 35.05 -7.65 22.67
CA ASP A 15 33.80 -7.02 23.11
C ASP A 15 33.60 -5.61 22.50
N ALA A 16 34.68 -4.99 22.03
CA ALA A 16 34.66 -3.71 21.32
C ALA A 16 34.48 -3.88 19.80
N ILE A 17 34.57 -5.11 19.27
CA ILE A 17 34.27 -5.41 17.88
C ILE A 17 32.75 -5.46 17.73
N ARG A 18 32.17 -4.50 17.00
CA ARG A 18 30.78 -4.62 16.56
C ARG A 18 30.65 -5.92 15.78
N THR A 19 29.95 -6.93 16.30
CA THR A 19 29.73 -8.20 15.58
C THR A 19 29.10 -8.01 14.20
N TYR A 20 28.37 -6.90 14.00
CA TYR A 20 27.92 -6.38 12.71
C TYR A 20 29.03 -6.21 11.64
N SER A 21 30.31 -6.15 12.04
CA SER A 21 31.47 -6.01 11.15
C SER A 21 31.79 -7.27 10.34
N SER A 22 31.07 -8.37 10.57
CA SER A 22 31.19 -9.61 9.79
C SER A 22 29.94 -9.94 8.97
N PRO A 23 29.47 -9.08 8.02
CA PRO A 23 28.28 -9.35 7.21
C PRO A 23 28.35 -10.68 6.45
N SER A 24 29.54 -11.11 6.04
CA SER A 24 29.76 -12.39 5.34
C SER A 24 29.44 -13.62 6.21
N GLN A 25 29.41 -13.49 7.53
CA GLN A 25 29.13 -14.57 8.49
C GLN A 25 27.70 -14.53 9.05
N LEU A 26 26.86 -13.57 8.61
CA LEU A 26 25.47 -13.51 9.03
C LEU A 26 24.72 -14.75 8.54
N LYS A 27 23.87 -15.27 9.42
CA LYS A 27 22.95 -16.37 9.13
C LYS A 27 21.62 -16.04 9.76
N ILE A 28 20.55 -16.20 8.98
CA ILE A 28 19.18 -16.15 9.49
C ILE A 28 18.98 -17.33 10.43
N THR A 29 18.55 -17.06 11.66
CA THR A 29 18.31 -18.07 12.70
C THR A 29 16.85 -18.31 12.96
N ASP A 30 15.99 -17.33 12.70
CA ASP A 30 14.55 -17.46 12.90
C ASP A 30 13.75 -16.50 12.02
N MET A 31 12.48 -16.85 11.80
CA MET A 31 11.46 -15.95 11.25
C MET A 31 10.16 -16.15 12.03
N ARG A 32 9.61 -15.06 12.57
CA ARG A 32 8.39 -15.04 13.39
C ARG A 32 7.45 -13.94 12.91
N VAL A 33 6.16 -14.07 13.20
CA VAL A 33 5.14 -13.09 12.80
C VAL A 33 4.28 -12.72 14.00
N ALA A 34 3.99 -11.43 14.13
CA ALA A 34 2.93 -10.91 15.00
C ALA A 34 1.86 -10.27 14.12
N VAL A 35 0.58 -10.49 14.42
CA VAL A 35 -0.52 -9.87 13.69
C VAL A 35 -1.07 -8.72 14.52
N VAL A 36 -1.08 -7.52 13.94
CA VAL A 36 -1.71 -6.35 14.54
C VAL A 36 -3.12 -6.24 13.98
N CYS A 37 -4.13 -6.39 14.84
CA CYS A 37 -5.53 -6.28 14.44
C CYS A 37 -6.03 -4.85 14.59
N SER A 38 -6.56 -4.27 13.51
CA SER A 38 -7.19 -2.94 13.48
C SER A 38 -8.41 -2.97 12.54
N ASN A 39 -8.56 -2.01 11.62
CA ASN A 39 -9.53 -2.07 10.53
C ASN A 39 -9.30 -3.28 9.58
N TYR A 40 -8.08 -3.80 9.56
CA TYR A 40 -7.67 -5.05 8.93
C TYR A 40 -6.69 -5.79 9.86
N ASP A 41 -6.35 -7.03 9.51
CA ASP A 41 -5.20 -7.72 10.08
C ASP A 41 -3.92 -7.30 9.35
N TYR A 42 -2.88 -6.96 10.10
CA TYR A 42 -1.58 -6.53 9.56
C TYR A 42 -0.49 -7.47 10.09
N PRO A 43 -0.09 -8.52 9.35
CA PRO A 43 0.97 -9.41 9.79
C PRO A 43 2.33 -8.73 9.62
N ILE A 44 3.04 -8.54 10.73
CA ILE A 44 4.41 -8.02 10.77
C ILE A 44 5.36 -9.18 11.05
N LEU A 45 6.25 -9.46 10.10
CA LEU A 45 7.28 -10.48 10.22
C LEU A 45 8.58 -9.89 10.76
N ARG A 46 9.31 -10.73 11.50
CA ARG A 46 10.64 -10.46 12.05
C ARG A 46 11.57 -11.58 11.66
N ILE A 47 12.73 -11.23 11.08
CA ILE A 47 13.82 -12.15 10.74
C ILE A 47 14.98 -11.90 11.70
N ASP A 48 15.37 -12.89 12.48
CA ASP A 48 16.48 -12.82 13.44
C ASP A 48 17.76 -13.47 12.87
N THR A 49 18.93 -13.03 13.35
CA THR A 49 20.24 -13.54 12.91
C THR A 49 21.11 -14.06 14.06
N ASN A 50 22.17 -14.79 13.72
CA ASN A 50 23.19 -15.28 14.65
C ASN A 50 24.07 -14.18 15.29
N GLN A 51 23.97 -12.92 14.84
CA GLN A 51 24.74 -11.80 15.37
C GLN A 51 23.87 -10.78 16.13
N GLY A 52 22.63 -11.16 16.48
CA GLY A 52 21.72 -10.31 17.26
C GLY A 52 21.01 -9.22 16.46
N VAL A 53 21.23 -9.16 15.14
CA VAL A 53 20.55 -8.24 14.23
C VAL A 53 19.23 -8.83 13.79
N TYR A 54 18.21 -7.98 13.60
CA TYR A 54 16.94 -8.39 13.05
C TYR A 54 16.39 -7.38 12.05
N GLY A 55 15.56 -7.87 11.12
CA GLY A 55 14.80 -7.10 10.15
C GLY A 55 13.29 -7.25 10.34
N LEU A 56 12.53 -6.22 9.99
CA LEU A 56 11.07 -6.21 10.03
C LEU A 56 10.47 -5.97 8.64
N GLY A 57 9.37 -6.65 8.35
CA GLY A 57 8.58 -6.43 7.15
C GLY A 57 7.10 -6.69 7.39
N GLU A 58 6.24 -6.20 6.50
CA GLU A 58 4.80 -6.34 6.61
C GLU A 58 4.27 -7.20 5.45
N VAL A 59 3.36 -8.13 5.77
CA VAL A 59 2.68 -9.02 4.82
C VAL A 59 1.41 -8.36 4.28
N ARG A 60 1.47 -7.06 3.99
CA ARG A 60 0.40 -6.21 3.48
C ARG A 60 -0.89 -6.17 4.35
N ASP A 61 -1.70 -5.13 4.18
CA ASP A 61 -3.03 -5.00 4.77
C ASP A 61 -3.95 -6.19 4.43
N ALA A 62 -4.54 -6.83 5.46
CA ALA A 62 -5.37 -8.02 5.34
C ALA A 62 -4.71 -9.19 4.58
N GLY A 63 -3.39 -9.23 4.47
CA GLY A 63 -2.66 -10.40 4.00
C GLY A 63 -2.60 -11.49 5.05
N HIS A 64 -2.29 -12.71 4.63
CA HIS A 64 -2.19 -13.85 5.53
C HIS A 64 -0.74 -14.11 5.92
N LYS A 65 -0.46 -14.29 7.22
CA LYS A 65 0.91 -14.56 7.71
C LYS A 65 1.52 -15.81 7.06
N GLU A 66 0.69 -16.76 6.67
CA GLU A 66 1.08 -18.00 5.99
C GLU A 66 1.80 -17.73 4.66
N ASP A 67 1.47 -16.64 3.97
CA ASP A 67 2.10 -16.24 2.70
C ASP A 67 3.60 -15.98 2.86
N ALA A 68 4.02 -15.53 4.05
CA ALA A 68 5.43 -15.40 4.43
C ALA A 68 5.96 -16.66 5.13
N LEU A 69 5.25 -17.19 6.12
CA LEU A 69 5.73 -18.28 6.99
C LEU A 69 6.11 -19.55 6.23
N ARG A 70 5.46 -19.83 5.09
CA ARG A 70 5.83 -20.97 4.23
C ARG A 70 7.27 -20.93 3.72
N PHE A 71 7.90 -19.76 3.66
CA PHE A 71 9.29 -19.60 3.22
C PHE A 71 10.32 -19.72 4.35
N LYS A 72 9.88 -19.88 5.61
CA LYS A 72 10.78 -19.91 6.78
C LYS A 72 11.93 -20.90 6.60
N SER A 73 11.63 -22.14 6.22
CA SER A 73 12.63 -23.21 6.06
C SER A 73 13.68 -22.89 5.00
N PHE A 74 13.32 -22.17 3.94
CA PHE A 74 14.26 -21.74 2.90
C PHE A 74 15.23 -20.66 3.38
N LEU A 75 14.79 -19.82 4.33
CA LEU A 75 15.58 -18.70 4.84
C LEU A 75 16.59 -19.13 5.92
N LEU A 76 16.28 -20.15 6.73
CA LEU A 76 17.16 -20.57 7.83
C LEU A 76 18.57 -20.92 7.33
N GLY A 77 19.59 -20.36 7.98
CA GLY A 77 20.99 -20.55 7.63
C GLY A 77 21.50 -19.71 6.46
N GLN A 78 20.61 -19.08 5.68
CA GLN A 78 21.02 -18.19 4.58
C GLN A 78 21.65 -16.92 5.12
N ASN A 79 22.58 -16.36 4.34
CA ASN A 79 23.12 -15.04 4.61
C ASN A 79 22.11 -13.97 4.12
N PRO A 80 21.58 -13.12 5.00
CA PRO A 80 20.56 -12.12 4.65
C PRO A 80 21.10 -11.02 3.71
N CYS A 81 22.41 -10.89 3.52
CA CYS A 81 23.00 -9.97 2.55
C CYS A 81 22.77 -10.40 1.09
N ASN A 82 22.36 -11.65 0.83
CA ASN A 82 22.09 -12.16 -0.51
C ASN A 82 20.65 -11.87 -0.97
N ILE A 83 20.19 -10.62 -0.81
CA ILE A 83 18.77 -10.24 -0.95
C ILE A 83 18.21 -10.59 -2.33
N ASP A 84 18.87 -10.17 -3.42
CA ASP A 84 18.37 -10.40 -4.78
C ASP A 84 18.24 -11.92 -5.09
N MET A 85 19.21 -12.72 -4.64
CA MET A 85 19.16 -14.19 -4.78
C MET A 85 17.99 -14.78 -4.01
N ILE A 86 17.83 -14.43 -2.73
CA ILE A 86 16.74 -14.92 -1.88
C ILE A 86 15.39 -14.50 -2.48
N PHE A 87 15.25 -13.22 -2.82
CA PHE A 87 14.00 -12.67 -3.33
C PHE A 87 13.61 -13.29 -4.67
N ARG A 88 14.53 -13.38 -5.64
CA ARG A 88 14.25 -14.05 -6.94
C ARG A 88 13.84 -15.50 -6.76
N THR A 89 14.42 -16.19 -5.78
CA THR A 89 14.09 -17.59 -5.47
C THR A 89 12.67 -17.73 -4.95
N ILE A 90 12.23 -16.87 -4.01
CA ILE A 90 10.90 -16.97 -3.41
C ILE A 90 9.80 -16.29 -4.24
N LYS A 91 10.14 -15.25 -5.02
CA LYS A 91 9.20 -14.41 -5.76
C LYS A 91 8.33 -15.21 -6.72
N GLN A 92 8.90 -16.20 -7.40
CA GLN A 92 8.17 -17.09 -8.33
C GLN A 92 7.06 -17.90 -7.66
N PHE A 93 7.13 -18.07 -6.33
CA PHE A 93 6.09 -18.75 -5.55
C PHE A 93 5.12 -17.75 -4.91
N GLY A 94 5.39 -16.44 -5.00
CA GLY A 94 4.48 -15.37 -4.63
C GLY A 94 3.36 -15.19 -5.65
N SER A 95 2.34 -14.43 -5.26
CA SER A 95 1.20 -14.08 -6.10
C SER A 95 1.03 -12.56 -6.11
N TRP A 96 -0.10 -12.06 -6.61
CA TRP A 96 -0.41 -10.64 -6.67
C TRP A 96 -1.20 -10.23 -5.42
N GLY A 97 -1.54 -8.95 -5.33
CA GLY A 97 -2.50 -8.51 -4.33
C GLY A 97 -2.02 -8.77 -2.89
N ARG A 98 -2.89 -9.33 -2.05
CA ARG A 98 -2.61 -9.62 -0.64
C ARG A 98 -1.64 -10.78 -0.45
N GLU A 99 -1.75 -11.78 -1.31
CA GLU A 99 -0.87 -12.95 -1.32
C GLU A 99 0.58 -12.58 -1.67
N GLY A 100 0.77 -11.57 -2.54
CA GLY A 100 2.09 -11.00 -2.85
C GLY A 100 2.80 -10.33 -1.67
N GLY A 101 2.06 -10.03 -0.59
CA GLY A 101 2.60 -9.47 0.64
C GLY A 101 3.65 -10.38 1.29
N GLY A 102 3.55 -11.70 1.14
CA GLY A 102 4.46 -12.64 1.81
C GLY A 102 5.91 -12.50 1.36
N VAL A 103 6.14 -12.54 0.04
CA VAL A 103 7.49 -12.40 -0.53
C VAL A 103 8.03 -10.97 -0.41
N SER A 104 7.16 -9.97 -0.53
CA SER A 104 7.53 -8.55 -0.42
C SER A 104 7.91 -8.20 1.01
N GLY A 105 7.15 -8.67 2.00
CA GLY A 105 7.46 -8.47 3.42
C GLY A 105 8.80 -9.10 3.81
N ILE A 106 9.15 -10.27 3.25
CA ILE A 106 10.46 -10.90 3.47
C ILE A 106 11.57 -10.00 2.91
N GLU A 107 11.43 -9.52 1.67
CA GLU A 107 12.41 -8.64 1.05
C GLU A 107 12.62 -7.35 1.85
N VAL A 108 11.54 -6.70 2.29
CA VAL A 108 11.59 -5.50 3.13
C VAL A 108 12.33 -5.78 4.45
N ALA A 109 12.08 -6.93 5.09
CA ALA A 109 12.80 -7.32 6.30
C ALA A 109 14.29 -7.53 6.05
N LEU A 110 14.68 -8.11 4.92
CA LEU A 110 16.09 -8.25 4.55
C LEU A 110 16.74 -6.88 4.32
N TRP A 111 16.05 -5.94 3.68
CA TRP A 111 16.54 -4.57 3.51
C TRP A 111 16.71 -3.82 4.83
N ASP A 112 15.73 -3.90 5.74
CA ASP A 112 15.83 -3.34 7.10
C ASP A 112 17.03 -3.93 7.86
N LEU A 113 17.22 -5.26 7.76
CA LEU A 113 18.35 -5.96 8.36
C LEU A 113 19.69 -5.43 7.85
N ILE A 114 19.88 -5.34 6.52
CA ILE A 114 21.17 -4.88 5.99
C ILE A 114 21.42 -3.40 6.28
N GLY A 115 20.39 -2.56 6.31
CA GLY A 115 20.54 -1.16 6.73
C GLY A 115 21.13 -1.04 8.13
N LYS A 116 20.66 -1.89 9.06
CA LYS A 116 21.21 -1.97 10.43
C LYS A 116 22.64 -2.52 10.46
N VAL A 117 22.93 -3.57 9.67
CA VAL A 117 24.27 -4.18 9.60
C VAL A 117 25.32 -3.18 9.12
N TYR A 118 25.04 -2.47 8.02
CA TYR A 118 25.99 -1.49 7.46
C TYR A 118 25.89 -0.11 8.10
N GLY A 119 24.94 0.11 9.01
CA GLY A 119 24.75 1.40 9.70
C GLY A 119 24.30 2.52 8.77
N VAL A 120 23.62 2.21 7.67
CA VAL A 120 23.12 3.18 6.68
C VAL A 120 21.63 2.98 6.44
N PRO A 121 20.86 4.05 6.19
CA PRO A 121 19.45 3.91 5.84
C PRO A 121 19.29 3.24 4.47
N CYS A 122 18.24 2.43 4.30
CA CYS A 122 18.08 1.54 3.13
C CYS A 122 18.15 2.26 1.77
N TYR A 123 17.69 3.52 1.69
CA TYR A 123 17.76 4.30 0.44
C TYR A 123 19.20 4.53 -0.06
N GLN A 124 20.22 4.41 0.81
CA GLN A 124 21.62 4.57 0.38
C GLN A 124 22.04 3.44 -0.57
N PHE A 125 21.52 2.23 -0.38
CA PHE A 125 21.76 1.13 -1.30
C PHE A 125 21.06 1.32 -2.65
N LEU A 126 20.08 2.22 -2.72
CA LEU A 126 19.34 2.58 -3.94
C LEU A 126 19.95 3.79 -4.68
N GLY A 127 21.17 4.20 -4.31
CA GLY A 127 21.89 5.31 -4.96
C GLY A 127 21.79 6.65 -4.23
N GLY A 128 21.27 6.68 -3.00
CA GLY A 128 21.28 7.89 -2.16
C GLY A 128 20.07 8.82 -2.36
N LYS A 129 20.15 10.02 -1.77
CA LYS A 129 19.03 10.97 -1.75
C LYS A 129 19.00 11.87 -2.98
N TYR A 130 17.81 12.03 -3.55
CA TYR A 130 17.48 13.09 -4.52
C TYR A 130 16.70 14.25 -3.89
N ARG A 131 16.25 14.11 -2.64
CA ARG A 131 15.40 15.06 -1.92
C ARG A 131 15.46 14.81 -0.42
N ASP A 132 15.22 15.85 0.37
CA ASP A 132 15.19 15.76 1.84
C ASP A 132 13.82 15.36 2.40
N ARG A 133 12.75 15.61 1.64
CA ARG A 133 11.37 15.30 2.03
C ARG A 133 10.61 14.68 0.86
N VAL A 134 9.73 13.73 1.17
CA VAL A 134 8.80 13.12 0.22
C VAL A 134 7.43 13.76 0.42
N ARG A 135 6.86 14.33 -0.65
CA ARG A 135 5.51 14.89 -0.62
C ARG A 135 4.51 13.74 -0.50
N LEU A 136 3.61 13.82 0.46
CA LEU A 136 2.50 12.88 0.62
C LEU A 136 1.24 13.48 0.01
N TYR A 137 0.40 12.62 -0.55
CA TYR A 137 -1.01 12.91 -0.75
C TYR A 137 -1.81 12.18 0.33
N ALA A 138 -3.01 12.66 0.64
CA ALA A 138 -3.93 11.91 1.47
C ALA A 138 -5.10 11.38 0.66
N ASP A 139 -5.43 10.12 0.89
CA ASP A 139 -6.68 9.56 0.49
C ASP A 139 -7.85 10.27 1.20
N THR A 140 -8.91 10.56 0.46
CA THR A 140 -10.08 11.27 0.96
C THR A 140 -11.32 10.46 0.69
N PRO A 141 -11.74 9.64 1.67
CA PRO A 141 -12.94 8.85 1.54
C PRO A 141 -14.13 9.73 1.25
N ALA A 142 -15.00 9.23 0.39
CA ALA A 142 -16.20 9.94 0.01
C ALA A 142 -17.03 10.35 1.27
N PRO A 143 -17.65 11.54 1.26
CA PRO A 143 -18.42 12.10 2.38
C PRO A 143 -19.73 11.35 2.64
N GLU A 144 -20.25 11.35 3.86
CA GLU A 144 -21.56 10.72 4.15
C GLU A 144 -22.67 11.26 3.22
N LYS A 145 -22.69 12.57 3.02
CA LYS A 145 -23.55 13.23 2.03
C LYS A 145 -22.85 13.26 0.68
N ARG A 146 -23.28 12.40 -0.25
CA ARG A 146 -22.72 12.26 -1.62
C ARG A 146 -23.13 13.40 -2.56
N THR A 147 -22.95 14.65 -2.12
CA THR A 147 -23.20 15.87 -2.90
C THR A 147 -21.89 16.60 -3.21
N PRO A 148 -21.81 17.41 -4.28
CA PRO A 148 -20.60 18.15 -4.62
C PRO A 148 -20.06 18.98 -3.44
N GLU A 149 -20.95 19.58 -2.65
CA GLU A 149 -20.62 20.36 -1.46
C GLU A 149 -20.01 19.48 -0.36
N GLY A 150 -20.55 18.27 -0.16
CA GLY A 150 -19.99 17.31 0.79
C GLY A 150 -18.56 16.89 0.41
N TYR A 151 -18.28 16.73 -0.89
CA TYR A 151 -16.92 16.44 -1.36
C TYR A 151 -16.00 17.64 -1.14
N ALA A 152 -16.46 18.85 -1.51
CA ALA A 152 -15.74 20.10 -1.31
C ALA A 152 -15.37 20.32 0.18
N GLU A 153 -16.31 20.09 1.10
CA GLU A 153 -16.05 20.18 2.55
C GLU A 153 -14.96 19.19 2.98
N ARG A 154 -15.05 17.95 2.49
CA ARG A 154 -14.11 16.88 2.85
C ARG A 154 -12.67 17.20 2.42
N VAL A 155 -12.49 17.66 1.18
CA VAL A 155 -11.15 18.04 0.66
C VAL A 155 -10.62 19.32 1.31
N LEU A 156 -11.49 20.27 1.68
CA LEU A 156 -11.08 21.45 2.44
C LEU A 156 -10.55 21.04 3.83
N GLY A 157 -11.12 20.01 4.44
CA GLY A 157 -10.57 19.40 5.65
C GLY A 157 -9.13 18.92 5.45
N ARG A 158 -8.82 18.27 4.32
CA ARG A 158 -7.44 17.85 3.99
C ARG A 158 -6.52 19.03 3.75
N LYS A 159 -6.98 20.05 3.02
CA LYS A 159 -6.21 21.30 2.79
C LYS A 159 -5.86 21.99 4.11
N LYS A 160 -6.80 22.03 5.07
CA LYS A 160 -6.56 22.57 6.44
C LYS A 160 -5.49 21.82 7.23
N MET A 161 -5.25 20.54 6.92
CA MET A 161 -4.13 19.76 7.50
C MET A 161 -2.76 20.12 6.89
N GLY A 162 -2.71 21.04 5.93
CA GLY A 162 -1.48 21.42 5.22
C GLY A 162 -1.11 20.50 4.06
N LEU A 163 -2.03 19.62 3.64
CA LEU A 163 -1.81 18.74 2.49
C LEU A 163 -1.80 19.55 1.20
N THR A 164 -0.73 19.36 0.43
CA THR A 164 -0.53 20.07 -0.82
C THR A 164 -0.90 19.22 -2.03
N PHE A 165 -1.21 17.94 -1.86
CA PHE A 165 -1.72 17.03 -2.91
C PHE A 165 -2.89 16.25 -2.31
N ILE A 166 -4.04 16.24 -2.99
CA ILE A 166 -5.25 15.60 -2.46
C ILE A 166 -5.79 14.58 -3.46
N LYS A 167 -6.07 13.36 -3.00
CA LYS A 167 -6.86 12.36 -3.72
C LYS A 167 -8.23 12.25 -3.09
N PHE A 168 -9.29 12.05 -3.86
CA PHE A 168 -10.64 11.82 -3.33
C PHE A 168 -11.38 10.70 -4.07
N ASP A 169 -12.20 9.96 -3.32
CA ASP A 169 -12.92 8.80 -3.85
C ASP A 169 -14.23 9.20 -4.52
N VAL A 170 -14.42 8.92 -5.80
CA VAL A 170 -15.74 9.03 -6.43
C VAL A 170 -16.01 7.77 -7.24
N GLY A 171 -17.13 7.13 -6.97
CA GLY A 171 -17.47 5.86 -7.63
C GLY A 171 -18.93 5.73 -8.01
N ILE A 172 -19.21 4.90 -9.01
CA ILE A 172 -20.57 4.61 -9.50
C ILE A 172 -21.50 4.11 -8.39
N HIS A 173 -20.95 3.39 -7.41
CA HIS A 173 -21.67 2.85 -6.26
C HIS A 173 -22.14 3.93 -5.27
N GLN A 174 -21.69 5.17 -5.44
CA GLN A 174 -22.04 6.31 -4.60
C GLN A 174 -23.22 7.11 -5.17
N PHE A 175 -23.62 6.82 -6.41
CA PHE A 175 -24.76 7.47 -7.05
C PHE A 175 -26.08 6.81 -6.59
N PRO A 176 -27.12 7.61 -6.28
CA PRO A 176 -28.43 7.07 -5.91
C PRO A 176 -29.00 6.13 -6.99
N GLN A 177 -29.49 4.97 -6.55
CA GLN A 177 -30.15 4.01 -7.44
C GLN A 177 -31.53 4.53 -7.88
N GLY A 178 -31.95 4.19 -9.10
CA GLY A 178 -33.26 4.59 -9.63
C GLY A 178 -33.37 6.04 -10.08
N GLU A 179 -32.31 6.85 -9.93
CA GLU A 179 -32.28 8.25 -10.38
C GLU A 179 -31.71 8.43 -11.80
N GLY A 180 -31.46 7.34 -12.52
CA GLY A 180 -31.01 7.38 -13.92
C GLY A 180 -29.54 7.77 -14.12
N TYR A 181 -28.68 7.64 -13.10
CA TYR A 181 -27.22 7.80 -13.27
C TYR A 181 -26.57 6.56 -13.92
N LEU A 182 -27.16 5.39 -13.71
CA LEU A 182 -26.68 4.11 -14.21
C LEU A 182 -27.81 3.40 -14.97
N VAL A 183 -27.43 2.69 -16.03
CA VAL A 183 -28.25 1.68 -16.71
C VAL A 183 -27.82 0.32 -16.18
N GLY A 184 -28.79 -0.55 -15.93
CA GLY A 184 -28.55 -1.90 -15.39
C GLY A 184 -28.77 -1.97 -13.89
N SER A 185 -29.40 -3.05 -13.45
CA SER A 185 -29.59 -3.40 -12.03
C SER A 185 -28.76 -4.64 -11.70
N PRO A 186 -28.29 -4.82 -10.46
CA PRO A 186 -27.75 -6.11 -10.02
C PRO A 186 -28.71 -7.25 -10.39
N SER A 187 -28.19 -8.42 -10.72
CA SER A 187 -29.07 -9.53 -11.08
C SER A 187 -29.90 -9.93 -9.84
N PRO A 188 -31.23 -10.10 -9.97
CA PRO A 188 -31.99 -10.69 -8.88
C PRO A 188 -31.38 -12.07 -8.63
N TYR A 189 -31.16 -12.44 -7.37
CA TYR A 189 -30.56 -13.71 -6.93
C TYR A 189 -29.02 -13.77 -6.75
N GLU A 190 -28.29 -12.65 -6.80
CA GLU A 190 -26.91 -12.63 -6.32
C GLU A 190 -26.82 -12.84 -4.80
N TYR A 191 -26.03 -13.84 -4.36
CA TYR A 191 -25.76 -14.05 -2.95
C TYR A 191 -24.77 -12.99 -2.41
N SER A 192 -24.98 -12.48 -1.20
CA SER A 192 -23.98 -11.64 -0.52
C SER A 192 -22.80 -12.49 -0.04
N ILE A 193 -21.55 -12.07 -0.28
CA ILE A 193 -20.38 -12.73 0.31
C ILE A 193 -20.20 -12.21 1.74
N ARG A 194 -20.11 -13.11 2.73
CA ARG A 194 -19.99 -12.78 4.18
C ARG A 194 -18.86 -11.80 4.52
N PHE A 195 -17.81 -11.74 3.71
CA PHE A 195 -16.62 -10.89 3.94
C PHE A 195 -16.93 -9.38 3.86
N SER A 196 -18.05 -9.01 3.24
CA SER A 196 -18.65 -7.70 3.45
C SER A 196 -20.13 -7.78 3.14
N GLN A 197 -21.00 -7.44 4.08
CA GLN A 197 -22.42 -7.14 3.80
C GLN A 197 -22.61 -5.99 2.77
N ARG A 198 -21.51 -5.40 2.27
CA ARG A 198 -21.44 -4.33 1.28
C ARG A 198 -21.10 -4.81 -0.14
N ARG A 199 -20.93 -6.12 -0.39
CA ARG A 199 -20.62 -6.65 -1.73
C ARG A 199 -21.45 -7.89 -2.03
N ASN A 200 -22.35 -7.77 -3.01
CA ASN A 200 -22.96 -8.92 -3.67
C ASN A 200 -21.85 -9.74 -4.36
N ALA A 201 -22.05 -11.05 -4.50
CA ALA A 201 -21.21 -11.92 -5.32
C ALA A 201 -21.16 -11.32 -6.73
N ARG A 202 -20.02 -10.74 -7.11
CA ARG A 202 -19.94 -9.76 -8.19
C ARG A 202 -20.45 -10.32 -9.52
N GLY A 203 -21.42 -9.63 -10.09
CA GLY A 203 -21.73 -9.61 -11.51
C GLY A 203 -22.20 -8.22 -11.94
N LEU A 204 -21.33 -7.20 -11.95
CA LEU A 204 -21.64 -5.92 -12.63
C LEU A 204 -21.49 -6.08 -14.15
N VAL A 205 -22.08 -7.16 -14.69
CA VAL A 205 -22.16 -7.43 -16.11
C VAL A 205 -23.30 -6.57 -16.66
N GLY A 206 -22.95 -5.56 -17.46
CA GLY A 206 -23.93 -4.75 -18.18
C GLY A 206 -24.35 -3.44 -17.49
N THR A 207 -23.78 -3.07 -16.34
CA THR A 207 -23.98 -1.72 -15.79
C THR A 207 -23.19 -0.70 -16.60
N GLN A 208 -23.85 0.35 -17.10
CA GLN A 208 -23.21 1.45 -17.83
C GLN A 208 -23.62 2.80 -17.26
N LEU A 209 -22.74 3.79 -17.36
CA LEU A 209 -23.09 5.18 -17.01
C LEU A 209 -24.04 5.78 -18.05
N THR A 210 -25.05 6.51 -17.60
CA THR A 210 -25.78 7.44 -18.47
C THR A 210 -25.00 8.74 -18.63
N ASP A 211 -25.42 9.61 -19.55
CA ASP A 211 -24.84 10.97 -19.64
C ASP A 211 -25.04 11.75 -18.33
N LYS A 212 -26.16 11.52 -17.63
CA LYS A 212 -26.40 12.07 -16.29
C LYS A 212 -25.37 11.56 -15.27
N GLY A 213 -25.01 10.28 -15.33
CA GLY A 213 -23.95 9.69 -14.49
C GLY A 213 -22.58 10.32 -14.75
N VAL A 214 -22.20 10.49 -16.02
CA VAL A 214 -20.95 11.15 -16.39
C VAL A 214 -20.94 12.62 -15.96
N ALA A 215 -22.03 13.34 -16.17
CA ALA A 215 -22.18 14.72 -15.71
C ALA A 215 -22.02 14.83 -14.19
N ARG A 216 -22.52 13.85 -13.43
CA ARG A 216 -22.37 13.84 -11.97
C ARG A 216 -20.92 13.74 -11.51
N PHE A 217 -20.08 12.96 -12.18
CA PHE A 217 -18.63 12.95 -11.91
C PHE A 217 -18.02 14.33 -12.15
N ALA A 218 -18.39 14.99 -13.25
CA ALA A 218 -17.90 16.32 -13.59
C ALA A 218 -18.37 17.38 -12.57
N GLU A 219 -19.63 17.36 -12.15
CA GLU A 219 -20.18 18.26 -11.12
C GLU A 219 -19.41 18.16 -9.79
N ILE A 220 -19.17 16.94 -9.31
CA ILE A 220 -18.43 16.70 -8.07
C ILE A 220 -16.99 17.20 -8.22
N THR A 221 -16.35 16.90 -9.35
CA THR A 221 -14.96 17.31 -9.61
C THR A 221 -14.84 18.82 -9.74
N ALA A 222 -15.81 19.50 -10.36
CA ALA A 222 -15.88 20.95 -10.46
C ALA A 222 -15.93 21.60 -9.07
N ALA A 223 -16.84 21.14 -8.21
CA ALA A 223 -16.97 21.68 -6.85
C ALA A 223 -15.70 21.47 -6.01
N VAL A 224 -15.08 20.29 -6.12
CA VAL A 224 -13.79 20.00 -5.47
C VAL A 224 -12.68 20.91 -6.00
N ARG A 225 -12.60 21.09 -7.32
CA ARG A 225 -11.60 21.96 -7.97
C ARG A 225 -11.78 23.42 -7.56
N GLU A 226 -13.01 23.92 -7.54
CA GLU A 226 -13.33 25.28 -7.09
C GLU A 226 -12.92 25.50 -5.63
N ALA A 227 -13.25 24.56 -4.74
CA ALA A 227 -12.94 24.67 -3.32
C ALA A 227 -11.42 24.62 -3.02
N VAL A 228 -10.69 23.74 -3.72
CA VAL A 228 -9.27 23.51 -3.45
C VAL A 228 -8.38 24.50 -4.19
N GLY A 229 -8.79 24.96 -5.37
CA GLY A 229 -8.03 25.82 -6.28
C GLY A 229 -7.16 25.05 -7.26
N TRP A 230 -6.44 25.79 -8.10
CA TRP A 230 -5.65 25.24 -9.22
C TRP A 230 -4.17 24.95 -8.89
N GLU A 231 -3.68 25.44 -7.75
CA GLU A 231 -2.28 25.22 -7.29
C GLU A 231 -2.05 23.84 -6.66
N ILE A 232 -3.12 23.19 -6.19
CA ILE A 232 -3.06 21.89 -5.52
C ILE A 232 -3.41 20.81 -6.56
N PRO A 233 -2.49 19.86 -6.83
CA PRO A 233 -2.80 18.69 -7.64
C PRO A 233 -3.91 17.86 -7.01
N LEU A 234 -4.82 17.41 -7.86
CA LEU A 234 -5.93 16.56 -7.48
C LEU A 234 -5.86 15.23 -8.22
N ALA A 235 -6.29 14.17 -7.57
CA ALA A 235 -6.49 12.86 -8.18
C ALA A 235 -7.80 12.24 -7.71
N ILE A 236 -8.31 11.27 -8.47
CA ILE A 236 -9.54 10.55 -8.16
C ILE A 236 -9.28 9.05 -8.22
N ASP A 237 -9.91 8.32 -7.30
CA ASP A 237 -9.89 6.86 -7.22
C ASP A 237 -11.29 6.32 -6.90
N HIS A 238 -11.43 4.99 -6.87
CA HIS A 238 -12.61 4.24 -6.47
C HIS A 238 -13.82 4.41 -7.40
N PHE A 239 -13.57 4.58 -8.71
CA PHE A 239 -14.61 4.65 -9.74
C PHE A 239 -15.59 3.48 -9.69
N GLY A 240 -15.12 2.32 -9.24
CA GLY A 240 -15.86 1.06 -9.24
C GLY A 240 -15.65 0.31 -10.56
N PRO A 241 -16.29 -0.86 -10.73
CA PRO A 241 -16.14 -1.62 -11.95
C PRO A 241 -16.93 -0.92 -13.06
N ILE A 242 -16.19 -0.23 -13.91
CA ILE A 242 -16.70 0.47 -15.08
C ILE A 242 -16.14 -0.20 -16.34
N SER A 243 -16.85 -0.08 -17.45
CA SER A 243 -16.35 -0.51 -18.75
C SER A 243 -15.29 0.47 -19.27
N ILE A 244 -14.43 0.03 -20.20
CA ILE A 244 -13.50 0.96 -20.89
C ILE A 244 -14.24 2.12 -21.55
N LYS A 245 -15.40 1.87 -22.15
CA LYS A 245 -16.23 2.91 -22.77
C LYS A 245 -16.58 4.00 -21.75
N ASP A 246 -16.97 3.61 -20.54
CA ASP A 246 -17.31 4.54 -19.48
C ASP A 246 -16.07 5.21 -18.88
N ALA A 247 -14.95 4.50 -18.76
CA ALA A 247 -13.66 5.08 -18.37
C ALA A 247 -13.23 6.20 -19.33
N ILE A 248 -13.34 5.99 -20.65
CA ILE A 248 -13.04 7.02 -21.66
C ILE A 248 -13.99 8.21 -21.53
N ARG A 249 -15.29 7.97 -21.31
CA ARG A 249 -16.28 9.04 -21.14
C ARG A 249 -16.02 9.86 -19.88
N ILE A 250 -15.69 9.22 -18.76
CA ILE A 250 -15.28 9.89 -17.53
C ILE A 250 -14.01 10.70 -17.78
N GLY A 251 -12.97 10.10 -18.37
CA GLY A 251 -11.71 10.78 -18.67
C GLY A 251 -11.93 12.09 -19.43
N ARG A 252 -12.66 12.03 -20.54
CA ARG A 252 -13.01 13.21 -21.36
C ARG A 252 -13.81 14.26 -20.58
N ALA A 253 -14.78 13.83 -19.77
CA ALA A 253 -15.58 14.75 -18.96
C ALA A 253 -14.76 15.43 -17.85
N LEU A 254 -13.66 14.82 -17.42
CA LEU A 254 -12.81 15.31 -16.35
C LEU A 254 -11.55 16.05 -16.81
N GLU A 255 -11.20 15.99 -18.11
CA GLU A 255 -10.08 16.73 -18.73
C GLU A 255 -10.02 18.22 -18.32
N PRO A 256 -11.15 18.98 -18.30
CA PRO A 256 -11.11 20.39 -17.95
C PRO A 256 -10.58 20.70 -16.54
N TYR A 257 -10.56 19.73 -15.62
CA TYR A 257 -10.19 19.95 -14.22
C TYR A 257 -8.71 19.69 -13.90
N ALA A 258 -7.89 19.39 -14.92
CA ALA A 258 -6.43 19.22 -14.80
C ALA A 258 -6.04 18.28 -13.64
N LEU A 259 -6.64 17.09 -13.61
CA LEU A 259 -6.32 16.07 -12.61
C LEU A 259 -4.93 15.48 -12.90
N ALA A 260 -4.18 15.19 -11.84
CA ALA A 260 -2.86 14.61 -11.93
C ALA A 260 -2.91 13.13 -12.35
N TRP A 261 -3.92 12.39 -11.89
CA TRP A 261 -4.24 11.05 -12.37
C TRP A 261 -5.71 10.68 -12.09
N LEU A 262 -6.17 9.65 -12.81
CA LEU A 262 -7.37 8.87 -12.54
C LEU A 262 -6.89 7.45 -12.21
N GLU A 263 -7.14 6.98 -10.99
CA GLU A 263 -6.59 5.73 -10.47
C GLU A 263 -7.51 4.54 -10.78
N ASP A 264 -6.93 3.40 -11.10
CA ASP A 264 -7.58 2.08 -11.23
C ASP A 264 -8.92 2.09 -11.99
N LEU A 265 -9.00 2.87 -13.08
CA LEU A 265 -10.17 2.93 -13.97
C LEU A 265 -10.50 1.58 -14.61
N MET A 266 -9.49 0.75 -14.85
CA MET A 266 -9.59 -0.55 -15.49
C MET A 266 -8.90 -1.62 -14.63
N PRO A 267 -9.33 -2.89 -14.73
CA PRO A 267 -8.61 -4.00 -14.11
C PRO A 267 -7.17 -4.05 -14.62
N TRP A 268 -6.22 -4.30 -13.71
CA TRP A 268 -4.79 -4.39 -14.04
C TRP A 268 -4.44 -5.53 -15.01
N GLU A 269 -5.32 -6.53 -15.13
CA GLU A 269 -5.17 -7.68 -16.03
C GLU A 269 -5.57 -7.34 -17.47
N ASP A 270 -6.39 -6.31 -17.66
CA ASP A 270 -6.97 -5.93 -18.95
C ASP A 270 -6.38 -4.58 -19.44
N VAL A 271 -5.06 -4.59 -19.64
CA VAL A 271 -4.30 -3.40 -20.06
C VAL A 271 -4.60 -3.02 -21.52
N GLU A 272 -4.86 -4.02 -22.36
CA GLU A 272 -5.22 -3.84 -23.77
C GLU A 272 -6.69 -3.44 -23.96
N ALA A 273 -7.51 -3.64 -22.93
CA ALA A 273 -8.94 -3.38 -22.92
C ALA A 273 -9.72 -4.10 -24.04
N ASN A 274 -9.46 -5.40 -24.18
CA ASN A 274 -9.99 -6.28 -25.24
C ASN A 274 -11.00 -7.29 -24.72
#